data_AF-A0A1G0X8E5-F1
#
_entry.id   AF-A0A1G0X8E5-F1
#
_cell.length_a   1.000
_cell.length_b   1.000
_cell.length_c   1.000
_cell.angle_alpha   90.00
_cell.angle_beta   90.00
_cell.angle_gamma   90.00
#
_symmetry.space_group_name_H-M   'P 1'
#
loop_
_entity.id
_entity.type
_entity.pdbx_description
1 polymer ?
#
loop_
_entity_poly.entity_id
_entity_poly.type
_entity_poly.pdbx_seq_one_letter_code
_entity_poly.pdbx_strand_id
1 'polypeptide(L)'
;MAFNIIKYVGAAYLIYLGIKGLLEKQTSSNKVTIEKSVKEISAAQAFRQGILCNALNPKTILFFLALFTMMIKPSTSLATQAGYGIEISIIHFSWFSLVALFFSHPKVKLFLGSFFHYITKAFGGLLVIFGLKIATISQH
;
A
#
# COMPACT_ATOMS: atom_id res chain seq x y z
N MET A 1 -4.39 -28.59 9.93
CA MET A 1 -5.70 -27.92 10.07
C MET A 1 -5.58 -26.39 10.10
N ALA A 2 -4.79 -25.79 11.01
CA ALA A 2 -4.62 -24.33 11.09
C ALA A 2 -4.16 -23.67 9.77
N PHE A 3 -3.21 -24.29 9.06
CA PHE A 3 -2.74 -23.80 7.76
C PHE A 3 -3.87 -23.70 6.71
N ASN A 4 -4.73 -24.72 6.61
CA ASN A 4 -5.85 -24.72 5.67
C ASN A 4 -6.89 -23.64 6.02
N ILE A 5 -7.13 -23.42 7.31
CA ILE A 5 -8.02 -22.34 7.79
C ILE A 5 -7.44 -20.98 7.36
N ILE A 6 -6.17 -20.71 7.64
CA ILE A 6 -5.48 -19.48 7.24
C ILE A 6 -5.50 -19.32 5.72
N LYS A 7 -5.28 -20.41 4.96
CA LYS A 7 -5.30 -20.44 3.50
C LYS A 7 -6.65 -20.00 2.94
N TYR A 8 -7.74 -20.62 3.40
CA TYR A 8 -9.09 -20.30 2.91
C TYR A 8 -9.56 -18.91 3.36
N VAL A 9 -9.22 -18.49 4.59
CA VAL A 9 -9.52 -17.12 5.07
C VAL A 9 -8.78 -16.08 4.24
N GLY A 10 -7.48 -16.28 3.98
CA GLY A 10 -6.68 -15.40 3.12
C GLY A 10 -7.21 -15.35 1.68
N ALA A 11 -7.55 -16.51 1.10
CA ALA A 11 -8.13 -16.59 -0.24
C ALA A 11 -9.48 -15.84 -0.33
N ALA A 12 -10.38 -16.06 0.63
CA ALA A 12 -11.67 -15.37 0.68
C ALA A 12 -11.50 -13.85 0.83
N TYR A 13 -10.55 -13.41 1.67
CA TYR A 13 -10.26 -11.98 1.84
C TYR A 13 -9.72 -11.33 0.57
N LEU A 14 -8.79 -11.98 -0.14
CA LEU A 14 -8.27 -11.49 -1.43
C LEU A 14 -9.35 -11.42 -2.51
N ILE A 15 -10.21 -12.44 -2.60
CA ILE A 15 -11.34 -12.45 -3.52
C ILE A 15 -12.32 -11.32 -3.16
N TYR A 16 -12.65 -11.14 -1.89
CA TYR A 16 -13.50 -10.05 -1.41
C TYR A 16 -12.93 -8.68 -1.79
N LEU A 17 -11.65 -8.42 -1.49
CA LEU A 17 -10.99 -7.17 -1.86
C LEU A 17 -10.96 -6.96 -3.39
N GLY A 18 -10.69 -8.03 -4.14
CA GLY A 18 -10.65 -7.99 -5.60
C GLY A 18 -12.01 -7.68 -6.21
N ILE A 19 -13.07 -8.37 -5.77
CA ILE A 19 -14.45 -8.09 -6.18
C ILE A 19 -14.87 -6.68 -5.78
N LYS A 20 -14.54 -6.24 -4.56
CA LYS A 20 -14.84 -4.87 -4.11
C LYS A 20 -14.20 -3.82 -5.02
N GLY A 21 -12.95 -4.01 -5.43
CA GLY A 21 -12.26 -3.12 -6.38
C GLY A 21 -12.84 -3.20 -7.80
N LEU A 22 -13.29 -4.37 -8.25
CA LEU A 22 -13.94 -4.54 -9.56
C LEU A 22 -15.34 -3.91 -9.62
N LEU A 23 -16.07 -3.95 -8.51
CA LEU A 23 -17.42 -3.41 -8.35
C LEU A 23 -17.43 -1.93 -7.93
N GLU A 24 -16.28 -1.33 -7.67
CA GLU A 24 -16.17 0.09 -7.33
C GLU A 24 -16.68 0.92 -8.51
N LYS A 25 -17.90 1.43 -8.35
CA LYS A 25 -18.63 2.12 -9.40
C LYS A 25 -17.98 3.48 -9.62
N GLN A 26 -17.77 3.86 -10.87
CA GLN A 26 -17.34 5.22 -11.19
C GLN A 26 -18.27 6.20 -10.50
N THR A 27 -17.72 7.08 -9.66
CA THR A 27 -18.37 8.37 -9.45
C THR A 27 -18.14 9.17 -10.72
N SER A 28 -18.87 8.83 -11.78
CA SER A 28 -18.94 9.63 -13.00
C SER A 28 -19.78 10.87 -12.66
N SER A 29 -19.16 11.86 -12.02
CA SER A 29 -19.62 13.24 -12.09
C SER A 29 -18.61 14.03 -12.91
N ASN A 30 -18.82 13.95 -14.22
CA ASN A 30 -18.95 15.08 -15.12
C ASN A 30 -18.28 16.40 -14.69
N LYS A 31 -17.39 16.88 -15.57
CA LYS A 31 -16.86 18.24 -15.67
C LYS A 31 -15.93 18.70 -14.55
N VAL A 32 -15.03 19.58 -14.97
CA VAL A 32 -14.12 20.39 -14.18
C VAL A 32 -14.88 21.09 -13.05
N THR A 33 -15.02 20.41 -11.92
CA THR A 33 -15.30 20.99 -10.61
C THR A 33 -14.56 20.13 -9.60
N ILE A 34 -13.25 20.38 -9.48
CA ILE A 34 -12.42 19.89 -8.38
C ILE A 34 -12.84 20.62 -7.09
N GLU A 35 -14.11 20.62 -6.72
CA GLU A 35 -14.58 21.32 -5.51
C GLU A 35 -15.77 20.67 -4.80
N LYS A 36 -16.47 19.68 -5.38
CA LYS A 36 -17.61 19.06 -4.70
C LYS A 36 -17.60 17.54 -4.82
N SER A 37 -17.40 16.88 -3.68
CA SER A 37 -17.69 15.47 -3.41
C SER A 37 -16.55 14.44 -3.48
N VAL A 38 -15.30 14.84 -3.27
CA VAL A 38 -14.42 14.01 -2.43
C VAL A 38 -14.50 14.68 -1.07
N LYS A 39 -14.98 14.01 -0.01
CA LYS A 39 -14.83 14.54 1.35
C LYS A 39 -13.35 14.87 1.49
N GLU A 40 -13.01 16.15 1.57
CA GLU A 40 -11.64 16.55 1.86
C GLU A 40 -11.31 15.97 3.22
N ILE A 41 -10.56 14.86 3.20
CA ILE A 41 -10.05 14.27 4.41
C ILE A 41 -9.12 15.30 5.03
N SER A 42 -9.24 15.51 6.34
CA SER A 42 -8.35 16.46 7.00
C SER A 42 -6.90 15.99 6.87
N ALA A 43 -5.93 16.91 6.92
CA ALA A 43 -4.51 16.55 6.89
C ALA A 43 -4.15 15.49 7.96
N ALA A 44 -4.77 15.59 9.15
CA ALA A 44 -4.61 14.61 10.22
C ALA A 44 -5.18 13.22 9.84
N GLN A 45 -6.33 13.16 9.16
CA GLN A 45 -6.89 11.90 8.68
C GLN A 45 -6.02 11.27 7.58
N ALA A 46 -5.55 12.07 6.62
CA ALA A 46 -4.63 11.61 5.58
C ALA A 46 -3.32 11.09 6.17
N PHE A 47 -2.74 11.81 7.12
CA PHE A 47 -1.52 11.40 7.83
C PHE A 47 -1.72 10.09 8.60
N ARG A 48 -2.81 9.98 9.36
CA ARG A 48 -3.13 8.75 10.11
C ARG A 48 -3.36 7.56 9.18
N GLN A 49 -4.05 7.76 8.06
CA GLN A 49 -4.25 6.72 7.06
C GLN A 49 -2.93 6.29 6.42
N GLY A 50 -2.01 7.23 6.16
CA GLY A 50 -0.66 6.94 5.68
C GLY A 50 0.16 6.11 6.67
N ILE A 51 0.18 6.51 7.95
CA ILE A 51 0.85 5.74 9.02
C ILE A 51 0.28 4.33 9.10
N LEU A 52 -1.04 4.20 9.20
CA LEU A 52 -1.68 2.90 9.35
C LEU A 52 -1.45 2.01 8.13
N CYS A 53 -1.53 2.57 6.92
CA CYS A 53 -1.26 1.84 5.68
C CYS A 53 0.16 1.27 5.66
N ASN A 54 1.16 2.06 6.09
CA ASN A 54 2.55 1.63 6.06
C ASN A 54 2.90 0.68 7.22
N ALA A 55 2.41 0.98 8.44
CA ALA A 55 2.62 0.14 9.62
C ALA A 55 1.93 -1.22 9.53
N LEU A 56 0.74 -1.28 8.93
CA LEU A 56 0.00 -2.54 8.74
C LEU A 56 0.47 -3.30 7.49
N ASN A 57 1.42 -2.79 6.72
CA ASN A 57 1.99 -3.50 5.58
C ASN A 57 3.07 -4.47 6.09
N PRO A 58 2.80 -5.79 6.14
CA PRO A 58 3.77 -6.75 6.66
C PRO A 58 5.07 -6.76 5.85
N LYS A 59 5.03 -6.38 4.56
CA LYS A 59 6.22 -6.26 3.71
C LYS A 59 7.17 -5.17 4.21
N THR A 60 6.64 -4.04 4.66
CA THR A 60 7.44 -2.93 5.20
C THR A 60 8.19 -3.38 6.46
N ILE A 61 7.47 -4.00 7.41
CA ILE A 61 8.06 -4.47 8.67
C ILE A 61 9.18 -5.48 8.40
N LEU A 62 8.92 -6.47 7.55
CA LEU A 62 9.90 -7.51 7.21
C LEU A 62 11.13 -6.93 6.50
N PHE A 63 10.96 -5.94 5.62
CA PHE A 63 12.08 -5.27 4.96
C PHE A 63 12.97 -4.52 5.95
N PHE A 64 12.39 -3.68 6.81
CA PHE A 64 13.18 -2.95 7.81
C PHE A 64 13.86 -3.90 8.79
N LEU A 65 13.18 -4.95 9.23
CA LEU A 65 13.78 -5.98 10.10
C LEU A 65 14.99 -6.64 9.43
N ALA A 66 14.88 -7.03 8.16
CA ALA A 66 15.99 -7.61 7.40
C ALA A 66 17.16 -6.63 7.24
N LEU A 67 16.86 -5.36 6.95
CA LEU A 67 17.88 -4.33 6.77
C LEU A 67 18.62 -4.02 8.08
N PHE A 68 17.88 -3.91 9.19
CA PHE A 68 18.49 -3.71 10.52
C PHE A 68 19.33 -4.91 10.96
N THR A 69 18.85 -6.13 10.77
CA THR A 69 19.62 -7.34 11.11
C THR A 69 20.88 -7.51 10.26
N MET A 70 20.88 -7.03 9.01
CA MET A 70 22.06 -7.04 8.16
C MET A 70 23.07 -5.95 8.54
N MET A 71 22.60 -4.76 8.95
CA MET A 71 23.44 -3.59 9.24
C MET A 71 23.96 -3.54 10.68
N ILE A 72 23.18 -4.05 11.65
CA ILE A 72 23.50 -3.96 13.07
C ILE A 72 24.05 -5.30 13.57
N LYS A 73 25.36 -5.33 13.85
CA LYS A 73 25.99 -6.41 14.61
C LYS A 73 25.88 -6.12 16.12
N PRO A 74 25.90 -7.15 17.00
CA PRO A 74 25.85 -6.95 18.45
C PRO A 74 26.95 -6.04 19.02
N SER A 75 28.08 -5.92 18.32
CA SER A 75 29.22 -5.07 18.68
C SER A 75 29.11 -3.61 18.20
N THR A 76 28.02 -3.24 17.53
CA THR A 76 27.86 -1.90 16.92
C THR A 76 27.48 -0.87 17.97
N SER A 77 28.22 0.24 18.05
CA SER A 77 27.94 1.30 19.02
C SER A 77 26.55 1.92 18.81
N LEU A 78 25.92 2.40 19.88
CA LEU A 78 24.60 3.06 19.80
C LEU A 78 24.60 4.28 18.88
N ALA A 79 25.71 5.03 18.85
CA ALA A 79 25.87 6.19 17.97
C ALA A 79 25.85 5.78 16.48
N THR A 80 26.53 4.68 16.13
CA THR A 80 26.52 4.15 14.76
C THR A 80 25.14 3.63 14.37
N GLN A 81 24.43 2.95 15.27
CA GLN A 81 23.05 2.51 15.04
C GLN A 81 22.09 3.68 14.81
N ALA A 82 22.21 4.74 15.62
CA ALA A 82 21.44 5.97 15.43
C ALA A 82 21.77 6.65 14.10
N GLY A 83 23.04 6.65 13.68
CA GLY A 83 23.48 7.15 12.38
C GLY A 83 22.77 6.46 11.22
N TYR A 84 22.76 5.11 11.19
CA TYR A 84 22.02 4.36 10.17
C TYR A 84 20.52 4.66 10.20
N GLY A 85 19.92 4.73 11.39
CA GLY A 85 18.50 5.07 11.54
C GLY A 85 18.16 6.44 10.94
N ILE A 86 19.00 7.45 11.19
CA ILE A 86 18.82 8.81 10.66
C ILE A 86 18.99 8.84 9.14
N GLU A 87 20.05 8.22 8.62
CA GLU A 87 20.32 8.17 7.18
C GLU A 87 19.15 7.51 6.42
N ILE A 88 18.73 6.33 6.89
CA ILE A 88 17.59 5.60 6.33
C ILE A 88 16.33 6.47 6.39
N SER A 89 16.09 7.17 7.51
CA SER A 89 14.92 8.03 7.68
C SER A 89 14.90 9.20 6.70
N ILE A 90 16.05 9.86 6.50
CA ILE A 90 16.18 10.98 5.56
C ILE A 90 15.91 10.50 4.14
N ILE A 91 16.55 9.41 3.71
CA ILE A 91 16.36 8.85 2.36
C ILE A 91 14.88 8.52 2.11
N HIS A 92 14.23 7.84 3.05
CA HIS A 92 12.82 7.49 2.93
C HIS A 92 11.92 8.73 2.92
N PHE A 93 12.17 9.70 3.82
CA PHE A 93 11.39 10.93 3.87
C PHE A 93 11.52 11.73 2.59
N SER A 94 12.73 11.90 2.06
CA SER A 94 12.98 12.59 0.79
C SER A 94 12.30 11.88 -0.37
N TRP A 95 12.43 10.55 -0.46
CA TRP A 95 11.78 9.76 -1.50
C TRP A 95 10.24 9.87 -1.44
N PHE A 96 9.63 9.63 -0.28
CA PHE A 96 8.18 9.72 -0.12
C PHE A 96 7.66 11.15 -0.35
N SER A 97 8.41 12.17 0.05
CA SER A 97 8.06 13.57 -0.21
C SER A 97 8.09 13.88 -1.70
N LEU A 98 9.13 13.44 -2.42
CA LEU A 98 9.22 13.61 -3.87
C LEU A 98 8.06 12.91 -4.59
N VAL A 99 7.77 11.66 -4.22
CA VAL A 99 6.63 10.91 -4.76
C VAL A 99 5.31 11.63 -4.43
N ALA A 100 5.11 12.05 -3.18
CA ALA A 100 3.90 12.77 -2.78
C ALA A 100 3.71 14.05 -3.60
N LEU A 101 4.74 14.88 -3.72
CA LEU A 101 4.71 16.12 -4.51
C LEU A 101 4.42 15.85 -5.99
N PHE A 102 5.06 14.83 -6.58
CA PHE A 102 4.82 14.43 -7.97
C PHE A 102 3.36 14.01 -8.20
N PHE A 103 2.83 13.15 -7.33
CA PHE A 103 1.45 12.66 -7.42
C PHE A 103 0.40 13.72 -7.03
N SER A 104 0.77 14.73 -6.24
CA SER A 104 -0.06 15.90 -5.92
C SER A 104 -0.14 16.92 -7.06
N HIS A 105 0.72 16.83 -8.07
CA HIS A 105 0.70 17.76 -9.19
C HIS A 105 -0.62 17.63 -10.00
N PRO A 106 -1.34 18.73 -10.31
CA PRO A 106 -2.68 18.66 -10.92
C PRO A 106 -2.73 17.84 -12.22
N LYS A 107 -1.74 17.98 -13.09
CA LYS A 107 -1.64 17.19 -14.34
C LYS A 107 -1.50 15.68 -14.08
N VAL A 108 -0.71 15.30 -13.08
CA VAL A 108 -0.49 13.90 -12.70
C VAL A 108 -1.74 13.34 -12.05
N LYS A 109 -2.42 14.11 -11.19
CA LYS A 109 -3.68 13.72 -10.56
C LYS A 109 -4.80 13.50 -11.58
N LEU A 110 -4.91 14.35 -12.60
CA LEU A 110 -5.89 14.20 -13.69
C LEU A 110 -5.58 13.00 -14.59
N PHE A 111 -4.30 12.83 -14.98
CA PHE A 111 -3.85 11.68 -15.75
C PHE A 111 -4.07 10.38 -14.97
N LEU A 112 -3.65 10.33 -13.70
CA LEU A 112 -3.93 9.16 -12.87
C LEU A 112 -5.42 8.94 -12.73
N GLY A 113 -6.23 9.96 -12.52
CA GLY A 113 -7.69 9.82 -12.45
C GLY A 113 -8.29 9.10 -13.67
N SER A 114 -7.79 9.38 -14.88
CA SER A 114 -8.28 8.70 -16.09
C SER A 114 -7.82 7.24 -16.20
N PHE A 115 -6.66 6.90 -15.63
CA PHE A 115 -6.10 5.54 -15.63
C PHE A 115 -6.40 4.72 -14.38
N PHE A 116 -6.74 5.37 -13.27
CA PHE A 116 -6.86 4.78 -11.94
C PHE A 116 -7.91 3.68 -11.94
N HIS A 117 -9.01 3.88 -12.67
CA HIS A 117 -10.04 2.87 -12.86
C HIS A 117 -9.51 1.58 -13.50
N TYR A 118 -8.67 1.69 -14.53
CA TYR A 118 -8.06 0.52 -15.18
C TYR A 118 -7.06 -0.16 -14.24
N ILE A 119 -6.29 0.62 -13.49
CA ILE A 119 -5.35 0.11 -12.48
C ILE A 119 -6.12 -0.64 -11.39
N THR A 120 -7.16 -0.05 -10.81
CA THR A 120 -7.99 -0.68 -9.76
C THR A 120 -8.67 -1.94 -10.27
N LYS A 121 -9.16 -1.96 -11.51
CA LYS A 121 -9.70 -3.18 -12.13
C LYS A 121 -8.65 -4.26 -12.37
N ALA A 122 -7.47 -3.88 -12.86
CA ALA A 122 -6.37 -4.82 -13.07
C ALA A 122 -5.91 -5.43 -11.74
N PHE A 123 -5.71 -4.61 -10.70
CA PHE A 123 -5.39 -5.09 -9.36
C PHE A 123 -6.52 -5.94 -8.76
N GLY A 124 -7.78 -5.54 -8.94
CA GLY A 124 -8.93 -6.30 -8.48
C GLY A 124 -8.98 -7.69 -9.12
N GLY A 125 -8.79 -7.77 -10.45
CA GLY A 125 -8.70 -9.02 -11.18
C GLY A 125 -7.51 -9.88 -10.73
N LEU A 126 -6.33 -9.27 -10.56
CA LEU A 126 -5.15 -9.97 -10.05
C LEU A 126 -5.40 -10.55 -8.64
N LEU A 127 -6.03 -9.80 -7.74
CA LEU A 127 -6.36 -10.27 -6.39
C LEU A 127 -7.34 -11.44 -6.41
N VAL A 128 -8.35 -11.41 -7.29
CA VAL A 128 -9.25 -12.57 -7.48
C VAL A 128 -8.48 -13.78 -7.99
N ILE A 129 -7.65 -13.61 -9.02
CA ILE A 129 -6.82 -14.69 -9.57
C ILE A 129 -5.89 -15.27 -8.50
N PHE A 130 -5.22 -14.42 -7.71
CA PHE A 130 -4.37 -14.85 -6.61
C PHE A 130 -5.15 -15.59 -5.53
N GLY A 131 -6.31 -15.08 -5.12
CA GLY A 131 -7.16 -15.74 -4.14
C GLY A 131 -7.64 -17.11 -4.61
N LEU A 132 -8.08 -17.23 -5.86
CA LEU A 132 -8.45 -18.51 -6.47
C LEU A 132 -7.26 -19.47 -6.54
N LYS A 133 -6.09 -18.99 -6.96
CA LYS A 133 -4.86 -19.80 -7.03
C LYS A 133 -4.43 -20.29 -5.64
N ILE A 134 -4.54 -19.46 -4.61
CA ILE A 134 -4.27 -19.84 -3.22
C ILE A 134 -5.27 -20.91 -2.76
N ALA A 135 -6.55 -20.76 -3.10
CA ALA A 135 -7.58 -21.75 -2.77
C ALA A 135 -7.32 -23.11 -3.45
N THR A 136 -6.86 -23.12 -4.71
CA THR A 136 -6.63 -24.35 -5.50
C THR A 136 -5.26 -24.97 -5.31
N ILE A 137 -4.28 -24.25 -4.75
CA ILE A 137 -2.99 -24.83 -4.36
C ILE A 137 -3.24 -25.99 -3.39
N SER A 138 -3.08 -27.21 -3.90
CA SER A 138 -3.12 -28.42 -3.10
C SER A 138 -1.71 -28.69 -2.59
N GLN A 139 -1.58 -29.00 -1.30
CA GLN A 139 -0.28 -29.36 -0.73
C GLN A 139 0.16 -30.70 -1.34
N HIS A 140 1.35 -30.71 -1.95
CA HIS A 140 2.19 -31.90 -1.99
C HIS A 140 3.08 -31.88 -0.75
#